data_AF-A0A4Q5YFK0-F1
#
_entry.id   AF-A0A4Q5YFK0-F1
#
_cell.length_a   1.000
_cell.length_b   1.000
_cell.length_c   1.000
_cell.angle_alpha   90.00
_cell.angle_beta   90.00
_cell.angle_gamma   90.00
#
_symmetry.space_group_name_H-M   'P 1'
#
loop_
_entity.id
_entity.type
_entity.pdbx_description
1 polymer ?
#
loop_
_entity_poly.entity_id
_entity_poly.type
_entity_poly.pdbx_seq_one_letter_code
_entity_poly.pdbx_strand_id
1 'polypeptide(L)' 'MVSNQQNKDVFEQLRNGEAIAANHPEAYKLREASFVTKKLLVQLNNSFDPAEIRDLLS' A
#
# COMPACT_ATOMS: atom_id res chain seq x y z
N MET A 1 33.73 0.81 -6.49
CA MET A 1 32.78 1.10 -5.39
C MET A 1 31.40 1.02 -5.99
N VAL A 2 30.74 -0.13 -5.87
CA VAL A 2 29.35 -0.28 -6.35
C VAL A 2 28.46 0.17 -5.21
N SER A 3 27.79 1.29 -5.38
CA SER A 3 26.83 1.83 -4.42
C SER A 3 25.79 0.75 -4.15
N ASN A 4 25.82 0.20 -2.94
CA ASN A 4 24.79 -0.67 -2.42
C ASN A 4 23.54 0.21 -2.22
N GLN A 5 22.85 0.56 -3.33
CA GLN A 5 21.52 1.12 -3.25
C GLN A 5 20.68 0.01 -2.66
N GLN A 6 20.52 0.07 -1.33
CA GLN A 6 19.56 -0.70 -0.58
C GLN A 6 18.28 -0.72 -1.41
N ASN A 7 17.85 -1.92 -1.79
CA ASN A 7 16.64 -2.19 -2.53
C ASN A 7 15.45 -1.75 -1.66
N LYS A 8 15.25 -0.43 -1.52
CA LYS A 8 14.25 0.16 -0.64
C LYS A 8 12.91 -0.31 -1.17
N ASP A 9 12.12 -0.92 -0.30
CA ASP A 9 10.76 -1.33 -0.64
C ASP A 9 9.98 -0.15 -1.24
N VAL A 10 9.17 -0.43 -2.26
CA VAL A 10 8.42 0.60 -3.00
C VAL A 10 7.57 1.49 -2.08
N PHE A 11 7.07 0.96 -0.96
CA PHE A 11 6.29 1.73 0.01
C PHE A 11 7.17 2.62 0.88
N GLU A 12 8.39 2.20 1.21
CA GLU A 12 9.34 3.06 1.93
C GLU A 12 9.78 4.26 1.06
N GLN A 13 9.98 4.05 -0.25
CA GLN A 13 10.24 5.14 -1.19
C GLN A 13 9.06 6.12 -1.25
N LEU A 14 7.83 5.61 -1.41
CA LEU A 14 6.62 6.44 -1.39
C LEU A 14 6.45 7.20 -0.07
N ARG A 15 6.73 6.56 1.06
CA ARG A 15 6.67 7.19 2.40
C ARG A 15 7.66 8.35 2.54
N ASN A 16 8.79 8.27 1.85
CA ASN A 16 9.80 9.33 1.80
C ASN A 16 9.49 10.40 0.74
N GLY A 17 8.36 10.30 0.01
CA GLY A 17 7.97 11.23 -1.05
C GLY A 17 8.73 11.03 -2.36
N GLU A 18 9.42 9.90 -2.53
CA GLU A 18 10.14 9.57 -3.75
C GLU A 18 9.14 9.16 -4.85
N ALA A 19 9.38 9.60 -6.09
CA ALA A 19 8.58 9.19 -7.24
C ALA A 19 8.97 7.78 -7.70
N ILE A 20 7.97 6.94 -7.99
CA ILE A 20 8.20 5.54 -8.40
C ILE A 20 8.19 5.43 -9.92
N ALA A 21 9.28 4.94 -10.50
CA ALA A 21 9.37 4.65 -11.92
C ALA A 21 8.46 3.48 -12.33
N ALA A 22 7.90 3.52 -13.54
CA ALA A 22 6.99 2.47 -14.02
C ALA A 22 7.64 1.07 -14.10
N ASN A 23 8.95 1.01 -14.30
CA ASN A 23 9.74 -0.22 -14.35
C ASN A 23 10.33 -0.62 -12.98
N HIS A 24 9.88 -0.01 -11.88
CA HIS A 24 10.33 -0.38 -10.55
C HIS A 24 10.06 -1.88 -10.32
N PRO A 25 11.03 -2.67 -9.85
CA PRO A 25 10.89 -4.13 -9.70
C PRO A 25 9.67 -4.55 -8.86
N GLU A 26 9.26 -3.67 -7.94
CA GLU A 26 8.12 -3.90 -7.05
C GLU A 26 6.85 -3.10 -7.41
N ALA A 27 6.77 -2.52 -8.60
CA ALA A 27 5.59 -1.76 -9.04
C ALA A 27 4.29 -2.59 -8.96
N TYR A 28 4.38 -3.92 -9.10
CA TYR A 28 3.23 -4.84 -8.95
C TYR A 28 2.60 -4.77 -7.55
N LYS A 29 3.39 -4.53 -6.49
CA LYS A 29 2.89 -4.42 -5.11
C LYS A 29 1.90 -3.26 -4.96
N LEU A 30 2.07 -2.17 -5.73
CA LEU A 30 1.14 -1.03 -5.72
C LEU A 30 -0.26 -1.44 -6.19
N ARG A 31 -0.32 -2.29 -7.21
CA ARG A 31 -1.58 -2.82 -7.74
C ARG A 31 -2.23 -3.78 -6.74
N GLU A 32 -1.45 -4.67 -6.14
CA GLU A 32 -1.94 -5.60 -5.12
C GLU A 32 -2.50 -4.85 -3.91
N ALA A 33 -1.74 -3.89 -3.37
CA ALA A 33 -2.18 -3.05 -2.27
C ALA A 33 -3.47 -2.30 -2.61
N SER A 34 -3.60 -1.75 -3.83
CA SER A 34 -4.83 -1.08 -4.29
C SER A 34 -6.06 -2.00 -4.25
N PHE A 35 -5.91 -3.28 -4.60
CA PHE A 35 -7.01 -4.24 -4.51
C PHE A 35 -7.37 -4.59 -3.06
N VAL A 36 -6.37 -4.77 -2.20
CA VAL A 36 -6.60 -4.99 -0.76
C VAL A 36 -7.32 -3.79 -0.14
N THR A 37 -6.86 -2.56 -0.43
CA THR A 37 -7.52 -1.32 0.00
C THR A 37 -8.95 -1.21 -0.54
N LYS A 38 -9.18 -1.56 -1.81
CA LYS A 38 -10.54 -1.55 -2.38
C LYS A 38 -11.46 -2.55 -1.68
N LYS A 39 -10.96 -3.74 -1.34
CA LYS A 39 -11.74 -4.74 -0.59
C LYS A 39 -12.14 -4.20 0.78
N LEU A 40 -11.20 -3.62 1.51
CA LEU A 40 -11.46 -2.98 2.81
C LEU A 40 -12.49 -1.85 2.69
N LEU A 41 -12.34 -0.98 1.69
CA LEU A 41 -13.29 0.12 1.43
C LEU A 41 -14.71 -0.38 1.18
N VAL A 42 -14.86 -1.48 0.43
CA VAL A 42 -16.18 -2.09 0.22
C VAL A 42 -16.77 -2.61 1.52
N GLN A 43 -15.97 -3.21 2.41
CA GLN A 43 -16.45 -3.65 3.73
C GLN A 43 -16.91 -2.45 4.57
N LEU A 44 -16.10 -1.40 4.65
CA LEU A 44 -16.43 -0.17 5.38
C LEU A 44 -17.72 0.48 4.87
N ASN A 45 -17.91 0.56 3.55
CA ASN A 45 -19.12 1.15 2.95
C ASN A 45 -20.40 0.34 3.21
N ASN A 46 -20.28 -0.92 3.63
CA ASN A 46 -21.41 -1.80 3.93
C ASN A 46 -21.61 -2.04 5.44
N SER A 47 -20.74 -1.50 6.30
CA SER A 47 -20.86 -1.64 7.75
C SER A 47 -21.57 -0.44 8.37
N PHE A 48 -22.47 -0.72 9.31
CA PHE A 48 -23.18 0.29 10.11
C PHE A 48 -22.89 0.17 11.61
N ASP A 49 -22.15 -0.87 12.01
CA ASP A 49 -21.76 -1.09 13.40
C ASP A 49 -20.42 -0.39 13.69
N PRO A 50 -20.38 0.59 14.61
CA PRO A 50 -19.14 1.25 15.00
C PRO A 50 -18.04 0.29 15.51
N ALA A 51 -18.40 -0.86 16.08
CA ALA A 51 -17.43 -1.86 16.51
C ALA A 51 -16.76 -2.54 15.31
N GLU A 52 -17.55 -3.00 14.34
CA GLU A 52 -17.04 -3.59 13.10
C GLU A 52 -16.18 -2.60 12.30
N ILE A 53 -16.59 -1.34 12.20
CA ILE A 53 -15.79 -0.29 11.54
C ILE A 53 -14.43 -0.13 12.23
N ARG A 54 -14.38 -0.16 13.57
CA ARG A 54 -13.13 -0.07 14.31
C ARG A 54 -12.24 -1.29 14.06
N ASP A 55 -12.83 -2.48 14.04
CA ASP A 55 -12.10 -3.73 13.80
C ASP A 55 -11.52 -3.78 12.38
N LEU A 56 -12.22 -3.24 11.39
CA LEU A 56 -11.73 -3.13 10.01
C LEU A 56 -10.55 -2.15 9.87
N LEU A 57 -10.41 -1.16 10.76
CA LEU A 57 -9.37 -0.12 10.71
C LEU A 57 -8.21 -0.34 11.68
N SER A 58 -8.26 -1.39 12.52
CA SER A 58 -7.23 -1.72 13.52
C SER A 58 -6.16 -2.64 12.94
#